data_AF-A0A536YS12-F1
#
_entry.id   AF-A0A536YS12-F1
#
_cell.length_a   1.000
_cell.length_b   1.000
_cell.length_c   1.000
_cell.angle_alpha   90.00
_cell.angle_beta   90.00
_cell.angle_gamma   90.00
#
_symmetry.space_group_name_H-M   'P 1'
#
loop_
_entity.id
_entity.type
_entity.pdbx_description
1 polymer ?
#
loop_
_entity_poly.entity_id
_entity_poly.type
_entity_poly.pdbx_seq_one_letter_code
_entity_poly.pdbx_strand_id
1 'polypeptide(L)'
;MKRREFLKNAGLGAAAGAGLVTAAQARAQQTSGLPSLQWRLAASWPKSLDTLFGGAELVAKRVAEITDGKFQIRAFAAGEIVPALQVL
;
A
#
# COMPACT_ATOMS: atom_id res chain seq x y z
N MET A 1 34.89 -36.62 3.54
CA MET A 1 34.54 -36.17 2.17
C MET A 1 33.05 -35.88 1.93
N LYS A 2 32.13 -35.90 2.93
CA LYS A 2 30.68 -35.67 2.71
C LYS A 2 30.20 -34.21 2.84
N ARG A 3 31.07 -33.28 3.26
CA ARG A 3 30.72 -31.84 3.40
C ARG A 3 30.51 -31.12 2.07
N ARG A 4 31.17 -31.58 1.00
CA ARG A 4 31.07 -30.97 -0.34
C ARG A 4 29.82 -31.42 -1.11
N GLU A 5 29.29 -32.61 -0.85
CA GLU A 5 28.03 -33.09 -1.43
C GLU A 5 26.81 -32.38 -0.82
N PHE A 6 26.83 -32.11 0.49
CA PHE A 6 25.73 -31.40 1.15
C PHE A 6 25.53 -29.97 0.60
N LEU A 7 26.64 -29.26 0.32
CA LEU A 7 26.60 -27.92 -0.28
C LEU A 7 26.14 -27.94 -1.75
N LYS A 8 26.45 -29.00 -2.51
CA LYS A 8 25.98 -29.16 -3.90
C LYS A 8 24.48 -29.47 -3.98
N ASN A 9 23.96 -30.27 -3.06
CA ASN A 9 22.53 -30.63 -3.05
C ASN A 9 21.65 -29.50 -2.48
N ALA A 10 22.17 -28.66 -1.59
CA ALA A 10 21.48 -27.47 -1.11
C ALA A 10 21.33 -26.37 -2.20
N GLY A 11 22.27 -26.32 -3.16
CA GLY A 11 22.24 -25.34 -4.26
C GLY A 11 21.16 -25.62 -5.32
N LEU A 12 20.72 -26.87 -5.48
CA LEU A 12 19.73 -27.26 -6.49
C LEU A 12 18.27 -27.00 -6.06
N GLY A 13 18.00 -26.89 -4.75
CA GLY A 13 16.67 -26.52 -4.24
C GLY A 13 16.39 -25.01 -4.26
N ALA A 14 17.44 -24.18 -4.26
CA ALA A 14 17.31 -22.72 -4.21
C ALA A 14 17.03 -22.07 -5.58
N ALA A 15 17.43 -22.72 -6.68
CA ALA A 15 17.28 -22.16 -8.03
C ALA A 15 15.81 -22.06 -8.51
N ALA A 16 14.91 -22.88 -7.97
CA ALA A 16 13.48 -22.82 -8.30
C ALA A 16 12.66 -21.90 -7.36
N GLY A 17 13.19 -21.57 -6.17
CA GLY A 17 12.52 -20.71 -5.18
C GLY A 17 12.94 -19.23 -5.21
N ALA A 18 14.13 -18.92 -5.75
CA ALA A 18 14.68 -17.57 -5.73
C ALA A 18 13.93 -16.55 -6.63
N GLY A 19 13.08 -17.01 -7.56
CA GLY A 19 12.33 -16.13 -8.45
C GLY A 19 11.11 -15.46 -7.83
N LEU A 20 10.51 -16.05 -6.79
CA LEU A 20 9.28 -15.54 -6.17
C LEU A 20 9.52 -14.76 -4.87
N VAL A 21 10.68 -14.95 -4.24
CA VAL A 21 11.01 -14.32 -2.95
C VAL A 21 11.52 -12.88 -3.13
N THR A 22 12.00 -12.50 -4.30
CA THR A 22 12.57 -11.16 -4.54
C THR A 22 11.53 -10.04 -4.58
N ALA A 23 10.33 -10.28 -5.11
CA ALA A 23 9.33 -9.22 -5.25
C ALA A 23 8.71 -8.79 -3.90
N ALA A 24 8.44 -9.76 -3.02
CA ALA A 24 7.89 -9.47 -1.69
C ALA A 24 8.96 -8.86 -0.76
N GLN A 25 10.20 -9.35 -0.81
CA GLN A 25 11.30 -8.79 -0.03
C GLN A 25 11.72 -7.40 -0.52
N ALA A 26 11.70 -7.14 -1.83
CA ALA A 26 11.99 -5.81 -2.37
C ALA A 26 10.97 -4.75 -1.94
N ARG A 27 9.66 -5.09 -1.93
CA ARG A 27 8.61 -4.17 -1.45
C ARG A 27 8.73 -3.88 0.03
N ALA A 28 9.00 -4.90 0.85
CA ALA A 28 9.25 -4.72 2.28
C ALA A 28 10.43 -3.77 2.53
N GLN A 29 11.51 -3.87 1.74
CA GLN A 29 12.69 -3.04 1.91
C GLN A 29 12.46 -1.56 1.54
N GLN A 30 11.55 -1.28 0.59
CA GLN A 30 11.16 0.09 0.23
C GLN A 30 10.26 0.75 1.28
N THR A 31 9.38 -0.01 1.95
CA THR A 31 8.46 0.51 2.98
C THR A 31 9.02 0.46 4.41
N SER A 32 10.12 -0.27 4.64
CA SER A 32 10.77 -0.47 5.95
C SER A 32 11.15 0.81 6.72
N GLY A 33 11.19 1.97 6.05
CA GLY A 33 11.50 3.27 6.66
C GLY A 33 10.37 4.30 6.64
N LEU A 34 9.19 3.97 6.11
CA LEU A 34 8.11 4.95 5.98
C LEU A 34 7.38 5.14 7.33
N PRO A 35 7.09 6.39 7.75
CA PRO A 35 6.27 6.66 8.92
C PRO A 35 4.83 6.18 8.70
N SER A 36 4.14 5.85 9.79
CA SER A 36 2.70 5.56 9.73
C SER A 36 1.92 6.87 9.77
N LEU A 37 1.13 7.16 8.74
CA LEU A 37 0.34 8.38 8.55
C LEU A 37 -1.14 8.06 8.44
N GLN A 38 -1.96 8.90 9.08
CA GLN A 38 -3.42 8.81 9.09
C GLN A 38 -3.99 10.19 8.76
N TRP A 39 -4.52 10.36 7.56
CA TRP A 39 -5.13 11.62 7.12
C TRP A 39 -6.64 11.52 6.99
N ARG A 40 -7.30 12.66 7.17
CA ARG A 40 -8.71 12.84 6.86
C ARG A 40 -8.82 13.75 5.64
N LEU A 41 -9.53 13.29 4.62
CA LEU A 41 -9.83 14.04 3.42
C LEU A 41 -11.28 14.53 3.51
N ALA A 42 -11.48 15.84 3.57
CA ALA A 42 -12.81 16.45 3.48
C ALA A 42 -13.13 16.71 2.00
N ALA A 43 -14.14 16.04 1.46
CA ALA A 43 -14.58 16.21 0.09
C ALA A 43 -15.72 17.23 -0.01
N SER A 44 -15.78 17.98 -1.11
CA SER A 44 -16.88 18.92 -1.40
C SER A 44 -18.10 18.26 -2.06
N TRP A 45 -18.07 16.94 -2.26
CA TRP A 45 -19.09 16.20 -3.01
C TRP A 45 -19.83 15.18 -2.12
N PRO A 46 -21.11 14.88 -2.39
CA PRO A 46 -21.84 13.82 -1.71
C PRO A 46 -21.37 12.43 -2.16
N LYS A 47 -21.62 11.40 -1.35
CA LYS A 47 -21.28 9.99 -1.68
C LYS A 47 -21.97 9.46 -2.92
N SER A 48 -23.14 10.02 -3.27
CA SER A 48 -23.90 9.64 -4.46
C SER A 48 -23.25 10.07 -5.78
N LEU A 49 -22.29 11.00 -5.75
CA LEU A 49 -21.56 11.45 -6.93
C LEU A 49 -20.28 10.62 -7.08
N ASP A 50 -20.45 9.39 -7.58
CA ASP A 50 -19.43 8.35 -7.62
C ASP A 50 -18.17 8.75 -8.40
N THR A 51 -18.28 9.54 -9.47
CA THR A 51 -17.10 9.97 -10.24
C THR A 51 -16.14 10.81 -9.39
N LEU A 52 -16.66 11.73 -8.57
CA LEU A 52 -15.83 12.65 -7.79
C LEU A 52 -15.53 12.10 -6.41
N PHE A 53 -16.54 11.64 -5.66
CA PHE A 53 -16.32 11.06 -4.35
C PHE A 53 -15.61 9.70 -4.44
N GLY A 54 -16.01 8.84 -5.38
CA GLY A 54 -15.32 7.59 -5.65
C GLY A 54 -13.90 7.81 -6.20
N GLY A 55 -13.63 8.92 -6.88
CA GLY A 55 -12.27 9.35 -7.21
C GLY A 55 -11.40 9.58 -5.97
N ALA A 56 -11.94 10.23 -4.93
CA ALA A 56 -11.23 10.40 -3.65
C ALA A 56 -10.99 9.05 -2.94
N GLU A 57 -11.96 8.15 -2.97
CA GLU A 57 -11.80 6.79 -2.43
C GLU A 57 -10.76 5.97 -3.20
N LEU A 58 -10.72 6.11 -4.53
CA LEU A 58 -9.72 5.46 -5.37
C LEU A 58 -8.30 5.94 -5.02
N VAL A 59 -8.11 7.25 -4.83
CA VAL A 59 -6.83 7.81 -4.38
C VAL A 59 -6.45 7.25 -3.01
N ALA A 60 -7.37 7.29 -2.04
CA ALA A 60 -7.13 6.75 -0.70
C ALA A 60 -6.71 5.28 -0.74
N LYS A 61 -7.40 4.45 -1.53
CA LYS A 61 -7.07 3.04 -1.72
C LYS A 61 -5.69 2.85 -2.36
N ARG A 62 -5.37 3.61 -3.41
CA ARG A 62 -4.06 3.50 -4.09
C ARG A 62 -2.92 3.90 -3.18
N VAL A 63 -3.08 4.97 -2.40
CA VAL A 63 -2.07 5.39 -1.41
C VAL A 63 -1.84 4.28 -0.38
N ALA A 64 -2.89 3.66 0.12
CA ALA A 64 -2.76 2.53 1.03
C ALA A 64 -2.02 1.35 0.38
N GLU A 65 -2.35 0.97 -0.86
CA GLU A 65 -1.73 -0.15 -1.57
C GLU A 65 -0.24 0.05 -1.88
N ILE A 66 0.17 1.26 -2.27
CA ILE A 66 1.57 1.56 -2.61
C ILE A 66 2.44 1.79 -1.37
N THR A 67 1.83 2.11 -0.23
CA THR A 67 2.54 2.30 1.06
C THR A 67 2.43 1.12 2.00
N ASP A 68 1.86 0.00 1.55
CA ASP A 68 1.62 -1.19 2.38
C ASP A 68 0.83 -0.86 3.66
N GLY A 69 -0.19 -0.01 3.51
CA GLY A 69 -1.06 0.45 4.59
C GLY A 69 -0.41 1.44 5.57
N LYS A 70 0.83 1.88 5.34
CA LYS A 70 1.51 2.86 6.20
C LYS A 70 0.89 4.24 6.08
N PHE A 71 0.40 4.63 4.91
CA PHE A 71 -0.33 5.87 4.72
C PHE A 71 -1.79 5.57 4.41
N GLN A 72 -2.64 5.88 5.40
CA GLN A 72 -4.08 5.71 5.32
C GLN A 72 -4.76 7.07 5.20
N ILE A 73 -5.72 7.16 4.27
CA ILE A 73 -6.54 8.35 4.07
C ILE A 73 -8.00 7.92 4.22
N ARG A 74 -8.74 8.60 5.11
CA ARG A 74 -10.20 8.42 5.22
C ARG A 74 -10.90 9.58 4.53
N ALA A 75 -11.66 9.28 3.48
CA ALA A 75 -12.51 10.26 2.80
C ALA A 75 -13.81 10.48 3.58
N PHE A 76 -14.21 11.75 3.69
CA PHE A 76 -15.44 12.21 4.29
C PHE A 76 -16.22 13.01 3.26
N ALA A 77 -17.52 12.76 3.17
CA ALA A 77 -18.39 13.43 2.21
C ALA A 77 -18.65 14.89 2.60
N ALA A 78 -19.21 15.64 1.65
CA ALA A 78 -19.66 17.01 1.86
C ALA A 78 -20.46 17.16 3.17
N GLY A 79 -20.00 18.05 4.06
CA GLY A 79 -20.69 18.33 5.32
C GLY A 79 -20.37 17.39 6.49
N GLU A 80 -19.63 16.29 6.29
CA GLU A 80 -19.34 15.34 7.38
C GLU A 80 -18.29 15.87 8.39
N ILE A 81 -17.40 16.78 7.99
CA ILE A 81 -16.40 17.42 8.87
C ILE A 81 -16.55 18.94 8.87
N VAL A 82 -16.65 19.53 7.67
CA VAL A 82 -16.82 20.97 7.44
C VAL A 82 -17.88 21.18 6.37
N PRO A 83 -18.51 22.37 6.31
CA PRO A 83 -19.36 22.74 5.19
C PRO A 83 -18.69 22.50 3.83
N ALA A 84 -19.48 22.03 2.85
CA ALA A 84 -18.97 21.47 1.60
C ALA A 84 -18.00 22.37 0.81
N LEU A 85 -18.17 23.70 0.90
CA LEU A 85 -17.38 24.68 0.15
C LEU A 85 -16.24 25.32 0.97
N GLN A 86 -15.98 24.83 2.18
CA GLN A 86 -14.93 25.33 3.08
C GLN A 86 -13.67 24.43 3.06
N VAL A 87 -13.35 23.84 1.92
CA VAL A 87 -12.19 22.95 1.74
C VAL A 87 -10.95 23.70 1.20
N LEU A 88 -11.12 24.95 0.75
CA LEU A 88 -10.07 25.86 0.26
C LEU A 88 -9.50 26.75 1.36
#